data_AF-A0AAU5LN13-F1
#
_entry.id   AF-A0AAU5LN13-F1
#
_cell.length_a   1.000
_cell.length_b   1.000
_cell.length_c   1.000
_cell.angle_alpha   90.00
_cell.angle_beta   90.00
_cell.angle_gamma   90.00
#
_symmetry.space_group_name_H-M   'P 1'
#
loop_
_entity.id
_entity.type
_entity.pdbx_description
1 polymer ?
#
loop_
_entity_poly.entity_id
_entity_poly.type
_entity_poly.pdbx_seq_one_letter_code
_entity_poly.pdbx_strand_id
1 'polypeptide(L)'
;MSSDVEQLKEHLYQVSFEAKQAAAGMGGFKTKFAQHSAQVQSLIQGTATGADQDITQILEAAGKAVEYAAEALEVAAAGAKNYADQI
;
A
#
# COMPACT_ATOMS: atom_id res chain seq x y z
N MET A 1 -25.29 11.34 23.37
CA MET A 1 -24.64 11.78 22.12
C MET A 1 -25.71 11.81 21.03
N SER A 2 -25.60 12.64 19.98
CA SER A 2 -26.56 12.57 18.87
C SER A 2 -26.29 11.33 18.04
N SER A 3 -27.33 10.75 17.41
CA SER A 3 -27.21 9.57 16.55
C SER A 3 -26.17 9.76 15.45
N ASP A 4 -26.03 10.98 14.95
CA ASP A 4 -25.15 11.30 13.83
C ASP A 4 -23.67 11.21 14.24
N VAL A 5 -23.34 11.57 15.48
CA VAL A 5 -21.96 11.41 16.02
C VAL A 5 -21.64 9.93 16.23
N GLU A 6 -22.60 9.13 16.69
CA GLU A 6 -22.41 7.68 16.85
C GLU A 6 -22.23 6.98 15.50
N GLN A 7 -23.03 7.34 14.49
CA GLN A 7 -22.87 6.83 13.12
C GLN A 7 -21.53 7.25 12.50
N LEU A 8 -21.11 8.50 12.69
CA LEU A 8 -19.81 8.97 12.22
C LEU A 8 -18.67 8.17 12.86
N LYS A 9 -18.72 7.92 14.17
CA LYS A 9 -17.72 7.09 14.87
C LYS A 9 -17.64 5.68 14.28
N GLU A 10 -18.79 5.06 14.04
CA GLU A 10 -18.85 3.73 13.44
C GLU A 10 -18.17 3.71 12.06
N HIS A 11 -18.48 4.68 11.20
CA HIS A 11 -17.85 4.80 9.89
C HIS A 11 -16.34 5.06 9.97
N LEU A 12 -15.88 5.89 10.91
CA LEU A 12 -14.44 6.13 11.10
C LEU A 12 -13.70 4.86 11.55
N TYR A 13 -14.30 4.06 12.43
CA TYR A 13 -13.72 2.76 12.80
C TYR A 13 -13.72 1.77 11.63
N GLN A 14 -14.77 1.74 10.81
CA GLN A 14 -14.81 0.93 9.58
C GLN A 14 -13.68 1.32 8.61
N VAL A 15 -13.53 2.62 8.33
CA VAL A 15 -12.43 3.13 7.48
C VAL A 15 -11.07 2.75 8.05
N SER A 16 -10.87 2.89 9.37
CA SER A 16 -9.62 2.48 10.02
C SER A 16 -9.31 0.99 9.84
N PHE A 17 -10.33 0.15 10.01
CA PHE A 17 -10.19 -1.30 9.85
C PHE A 17 -9.86 -1.69 8.40
N GLU A 18 -10.61 -1.17 7.44
CA GLU A 18 -10.43 -1.47 6.02
C GLU A 18 -9.07 -0.98 5.51
N ALA A 19 -8.66 0.23 5.90
CA ALA A 19 -7.37 0.78 5.52
C ALA A 19 -6.19 -0.06 6.06
N LYS A 20 -6.27 -0.53 7.33
CA LYS A 20 -5.26 -1.46 7.87
C LYS A 20 -5.22 -2.79 7.13
N GLN A 21 -6.38 -3.36 6.82
CA GLN A 21 -6.45 -4.61 6.08
C GLN A 21 -5.83 -4.46 4.69
N ALA A 22 -6.11 -3.37 3.99
CA ALA A 22 -5.54 -3.06 2.69
C ALA A 22 -4.02 -2.83 2.78
N ALA A 23 -3.52 -2.07 3.77
CA ALA A 23 -2.09 -1.86 3.98
C ALA A 23 -1.35 -3.19 4.23
N ALA A 24 -1.90 -4.07 5.08
CA ALA A 24 -1.35 -5.40 5.33
C ALA A 24 -1.32 -6.26 4.05
N GLY A 25 -2.40 -6.22 3.26
CA GLY A 25 -2.48 -6.88 1.96
C GLY A 25 -1.41 -6.38 0.99
N MET A 26 -1.18 -5.07 0.95
CA MET A 26 -0.12 -4.45 0.14
C MET A 26 1.27 -4.86 0.61
N GLY A 27 1.53 -5.02 1.91
CA GLY A 27 2.80 -5.53 2.42
C GLY A 27 3.11 -6.96 1.94
N GLY A 28 2.09 -7.83 1.95
CA GLY A 28 2.19 -9.18 1.40
C GLY A 28 2.41 -9.18 -0.12
N PHE A 29 1.70 -8.32 -0.84
CA PHE A 29 1.88 -8.14 -2.29
C PHE A 29 3.27 -7.61 -2.64
N LYS A 30 3.77 -6.57 -1.93
CA LYS A 30 5.11 -5.98 -2.10
C LYS A 30 6.19 -7.05 -2.05
N THR A 31 6.11 -7.96 -1.08
CA THR A 31 7.09 -9.06 -0.93
C THR A 31 7.13 -9.95 -2.16
N LYS A 32 5.96 -10.39 -2.65
CA LYS A 32 5.86 -11.24 -3.85
C LYS A 32 6.30 -10.47 -5.10
N PHE A 33 5.87 -9.23 -5.23
CA PHE A 33 6.21 -8.36 -6.35
C PHE A 33 7.73 -8.13 -6.43
N ALA A 34 8.40 -7.90 -5.31
CA ALA A 34 9.85 -7.76 -5.25
C ALA A 34 10.57 -9.05 -5.66
N GLN A 35 10.10 -10.21 -5.21
CA GLN A 35 10.65 -11.51 -5.63
C GLN A 35 10.54 -11.73 -7.14
N HIS A 36 9.36 -11.49 -7.72
CA HIS A 36 9.15 -11.62 -9.17
C HIS A 36 9.98 -10.60 -9.96
N SER A 37 10.06 -9.36 -9.49
CA SER A 37 10.85 -8.30 -10.12
C SER A 37 12.34 -8.65 -10.13
N ALA A 38 12.87 -9.17 -9.02
CA ALA A 38 14.25 -9.64 -8.94
C ALA A 38 14.52 -10.82 -9.89
N GLN A 39 13.55 -11.73 -10.04
CA GLN A 39 13.65 -12.81 -11.00
C GLN A 39 13.72 -12.28 -12.45
N VAL A 40 12.85 -11.34 -12.81
CA VAL A 40 12.90 -10.68 -14.14
C VAL A 40 14.26 -10.02 -14.35
N GLN A 41 14.75 -9.23 -13.39
CA GLN A 41 16.06 -8.58 -13.47
C GLN A 41 17.20 -9.58 -13.66
N SER A 42 17.15 -10.74 -12.97
CA SER A 42 18.17 -11.79 -13.12
C SER A 42 18.16 -12.45 -14.51
N LEU A 43 16.99 -12.54 -15.15
CA LEU A 43 16.84 -13.14 -16.49
C LEU A 43 17.34 -12.21 -17.59
N ILE A 44 17.23 -10.88 -17.38
CA ILE A 44 17.64 -9.86 -18.35
C ILE A 44 19.04 -9.30 -18.09
N GLN A 45 19.69 -9.66 -16.97
CA GLN A 45 21.05 -9.19 -16.64
C GLN A 45 22.12 -9.55 -17.70
N GLY A 46 21.82 -10.44 -18.64
CA GLY A 46 22.68 -10.79 -19.77
C GLY A 46 22.46 -9.94 -21.04
N THR A 47 21.43 -9.10 -21.10
CA THR A 47 21.09 -8.27 -22.26
C THR A 47 21.16 -6.79 -21.90
N ALA A 48 21.96 -6.03 -22.64
CA ALA A 48 22.18 -4.59 -22.42
C ALA A 48 21.29 -3.73 -23.33
N THR A 49 20.06 -4.17 -23.57
CA THR A 49 19.16 -3.45 -24.47
C THR A 49 18.45 -2.31 -23.74
N GLY A 50 18.01 -1.28 -24.47
CA GLY A 50 17.19 -0.21 -23.89
C GLY A 50 15.90 -0.75 -23.25
N ALA A 51 15.31 -1.80 -23.83
CA ALA A 51 14.10 -2.43 -23.29
C ALA A 51 14.31 -3.05 -21.89
N ASP A 52 15.50 -3.59 -21.62
CA ASP A 52 15.84 -4.17 -20.31
C ASP A 52 15.96 -3.09 -19.22
N GLN A 53 16.50 -1.93 -19.61
CA GLN A 53 16.55 -0.75 -18.72
C GLN A 53 15.15 -0.21 -18.44
N ASP A 54 14.31 -0.11 -19.47
CA ASP A 54 12.95 0.39 -19.36
C ASP A 54 12.10 -0.49 -18.42
N ILE A 55 12.13 -1.82 -18.60
CA ILE A 55 11.35 -2.72 -17.75
C ILE A 55 11.85 -2.71 -16.30
N THR A 56 13.16 -2.59 -16.08
CA THR A 56 13.73 -2.47 -14.73
C THR A 56 13.20 -1.23 -14.02
N GLN A 57 13.21 -0.07 -14.71
CA GLN A 57 12.69 1.18 -14.15
C GLN A 57 11.19 1.10 -13.85
N ILE A 58 10.40 0.49 -14.74
CA ILE A 58 8.95 0.30 -14.55
C ILE A 58 8.68 -0.55 -13.30
N LEU A 59 9.38 -1.66 -13.14
CA LEU A 59 9.21 -2.56 -12.00
C LEU A 59 9.63 -1.90 -10.69
N GLU A 60 10.75 -1.17 -10.67
CA GLU A 60 11.17 -0.41 -9.49
C GLU A 60 10.17 0.67 -9.09
N ALA A 61 9.64 1.43 -10.06
CA ALA A 61 8.65 2.46 -9.82
C ALA A 61 7.35 1.88 -9.24
N ALA A 62 6.88 0.75 -9.79
CA ALA A 62 5.70 0.05 -9.29
C ALA A 62 5.90 -0.44 -7.85
N GLY A 63 7.08 -1.00 -7.53
CA GLY A 63 7.41 -1.44 -6.17
C GLY A 63 7.35 -0.30 -5.14
N LYS A 64 7.89 0.87 -5.48
CA LYS A 64 7.84 2.07 -4.63
C LYS A 64 6.40 2.59 -4.46
N ALA A 65 5.60 2.57 -5.53
CA ALA A 65 4.21 3.01 -5.47
C ALA A 65 3.36 2.13 -4.52
N VAL A 66 3.60 0.82 -4.51
CA VAL A 66 2.94 -0.11 -3.58
C VAL A 66 3.31 0.20 -2.12
N GLU A 67 4.59 0.47 -1.86
CA GLU A 67 5.07 0.86 -0.54
C GLU A 67 4.42 2.16 -0.06
N TYR A 68 4.44 3.20 -0.89
CA TYR A 68 3.79 4.47 -0.55
C TYR A 68 2.29 4.34 -0.33
N ALA A 69 1.60 3.51 -1.12
CA ALA A 69 0.18 3.26 -0.93
C ALA A 69 -0.09 2.55 0.42
N ALA A 70 0.74 1.58 0.81
CA ALA A 70 0.61 0.90 2.09
C ALA A 70 0.81 1.87 3.28
N GLU A 71 1.85 2.70 3.21
CA GLU A 71 2.13 3.73 4.22
C GLU A 71 0.99 4.75 4.34
N ALA A 72 0.48 5.22 3.21
CA ALA A 72 -0.63 6.17 3.18
C ALA A 72 -1.90 5.60 3.85
N LEU A 73 -2.18 4.32 3.65
CA LEU A 73 -3.31 3.63 4.29
C LEU A 73 -3.12 3.45 5.79
N GLU A 74 -1.90 3.17 6.27
CA GLU A 74 -1.61 3.13 7.71
C GLU A 74 -1.84 4.50 8.37
N VAL A 75 -1.38 5.58 7.72
CA VAL A 75 -1.62 6.95 8.20
C VAL A 75 -3.11 7.28 8.23
N ALA A 76 -3.84 6.95 7.17
CA ALA A 76 -5.30 7.15 7.11
C ALA A 76 -6.01 6.37 8.21
N ALA A 77 -5.61 5.11 8.44
CA ALA A 77 -6.20 4.28 9.48
C ALA A 77 -5.97 4.82 10.89
N ALA A 78 -4.77 5.31 11.17
CA ALA A 78 -4.43 5.93 12.44
C ALA A 78 -5.20 7.24 12.64
N GLY A 79 -5.26 8.09 11.62
CA GLY A 79 -6.02 9.35 11.64
C GLY A 79 -7.51 9.13 11.89
N ALA A 80 -8.13 8.20 11.17
CA ALA A 80 -9.56 7.89 11.32
C ALA A 80 -9.88 7.38 12.74
N LYS A 81 -9.07 6.45 13.27
CA LYS A 81 -9.23 5.94 14.64
C LYS A 81 -9.05 7.05 15.68
N ASN A 82 -7.98 7.84 15.56
CA ASN A 82 -7.68 8.90 16.53
C ASN A 82 -8.80 9.94 16.59
N TYR A 83 -9.37 10.31 15.44
CA TYR A 83 -10.50 11.24 15.41
C TYR A 83 -11.77 10.63 16.02
N ALA A 84 -12.09 9.36 15.73
CA ALA A 84 -13.23 8.65 16.33
C ALA A 84 -13.14 8.59 17.86
N ASP A 85 -11.93 8.39 18.39
CA ASP A 85 -11.66 8.32 19.83
C ASP A 85 -11.78 9.70 20.54
N GLN A 86 -11.77 10.81 19.79
CA GLN A 86 -11.83 12.18 20.31
C GLN A 86 -13.23 12.82 20.28
N ILE A 87 -14.08 12.40 19.35
CA ILE A 87 -15.45 12.94 19.18
C ILE A 87 -16.47 12.19 20.04
#